data_AF-A0A524J723-F1
#
_entry.id   AF-A0A524J723-F1
#
_cell.length_a   1.000
_cell.length_b   1.000
_cell.length_c   1.000
_cell.angle_alpha   90.00
_cell.angle_beta   90.00
_cell.angle_gamma   90.00
#
_symmetry.space_group_name_H-M   'P 1'
#
loop_
_entity.id
_entity.type
_entity.pdbx_description
1 polymer ?
#
loop_
_entity_poly.entity_id
_entity_poly.type
_entity_poly.pdbx_seq_one_letter_code
_entity_poly.pdbx_strand_id
1 'polypeptide(L)'
;MAFKEQGKAIAKKPFIAALPQRMLRLQERGALAVVGHVERVWGASFLAAGQNPPDGTPTGNGKQTAVFENAIDQLLRGHPIGSALDCFNMRYAALSTELTNLYHEIGNNPTTRQAYELAELWTANNDAQGYIILGDPAVRLYSKPLIQ
;
A
#
# COMPACT_ATOMS: atom_id res chain seq x y z
N MET A 1 10.50 -15.38 -25.39
CA MET A 1 10.97 -15.36 -23.99
C MET A 1 11.89 -14.15 -23.77
N ALA A 2 11.34 -12.95 -23.59
CA ALA A 2 12.13 -11.71 -23.46
C ALA A 2 11.66 -10.84 -22.28
N PHE A 3 11.28 -11.45 -21.15
CA PHE A 3 10.91 -10.72 -19.92
C PHE A 3 12.08 -10.61 -18.91
N LYS A 4 13.29 -11.03 -19.30
CA LYS A 4 14.48 -11.10 -18.45
C LYS A 4 15.39 -9.87 -18.58
N GLU A 5 14.84 -8.68 -18.83
CA GLU A 5 15.63 -7.49 -18.52
C GLU A 5 15.62 -7.31 -17.00
N GLN A 6 16.79 -7.46 -16.39
CA GLN A 6 16.99 -7.17 -14.98
C GLN A 6 16.49 -5.74 -14.71
N GLY A 7 15.47 -5.61 -13.85
CA GLY A 7 14.88 -4.32 -13.53
C GLY A 7 15.96 -3.31 -13.16
N LYS A 8 15.87 -2.10 -13.72
CA LYS A 8 16.86 -1.04 -13.47
C LYS A 8 16.88 -0.72 -11.97
N ALA A 9 18.03 -0.89 -11.33
CA ALA A 9 18.21 -0.50 -9.94
C ALA A 9 17.87 0.98 -9.74
N ILE A 10 16.91 1.26 -8.87
CA ILE A 10 16.42 2.63 -8.59
C ILE A 10 17.26 3.35 -7.53
N ALA A 11 18.14 2.64 -6.82
CA ALA A 11 19.07 3.19 -5.84
C ALA A 11 20.34 2.34 -5.72
N LYS A 12 21.46 2.97 -5.33
CA LYS A 12 22.76 2.26 -5.14
C LYS A 12 22.80 1.41 -3.87
N LYS A 13 21.99 1.75 -2.87
CA LYS A 13 21.90 1.07 -1.56
C LYS A 13 20.55 1.41 -0.91
N PRO A 14 20.05 0.61 0.06
CA PRO A 14 18.89 0.96 0.87
C PRO A 14 19.08 2.31 1.57
N PHE A 15 18.03 3.13 1.62
CA PHE A 15 18.07 4.45 2.25
C PHE A 15 16.68 4.88 2.72
N ILE A 16 16.64 5.86 3.63
CA ILE A 16 15.42 6.62 3.97
C ILE A 16 15.55 7.98 3.27
N ALA A 17 14.47 8.44 2.65
CA ALA A 17 14.45 9.73 1.95
C ALA A 17 14.84 10.89 2.90
N ALA A 18 15.50 11.92 2.35
CA ALA A 18 15.96 13.07 3.15
C ALA A 18 14.80 13.87 3.78
N LEU A 19 13.62 13.87 3.14
CA LEU A 19 12.44 14.60 3.61
C LEU A 19 11.93 14.11 4.98
N PRO A 20 11.54 12.82 5.17
CA PRO A 20 11.12 12.34 6.49
C PRO A 20 12.21 12.52 7.55
N GLN A 21 13.49 12.31 7.20
CA GLN A 21 14.60 12.58 8.11
C GLN A 21 14.64 14.06 8.56
N ARG A 22 14.44 15.00 7.64
CA ARG A 22 14.42 16.43 7.97
C ARG A 22 13.21 16.78 8.82
N MET A 23 12.02 16.29 8.48
CA MET A 23 10.78 16.55 9.21
C MET A 23 10.84 16.06 10.66
N LEU A 24 11.41 14.88 10.90
CA LEU A 24 11.54 14.29 12.24
C LEU A 24 12.64 14.95 13.10
N ARG A 25 13.61 15.65 12.48
CA ARG A 25 14.73 16.31 13.20
C ARG A 25 14.42 17.73 13.65
N LEU A 26 13.34 18.34 13.17
CA LEU A 26 12.98 19.71 13.55
C LEU A 26 12.51 19.74 15.02
N GLN A 27 13.25 20.45 15.87
CA GLN A 27 12.95 20.57 17.30
C GLN A 27 11.64 21.33 17.56
N GLU A 28 11.33 22.30 16.70
CA GLU A 28 10.08 23.05 16.74
C GLU A 28 9.29 22.81 15.46
N ARG A 29 7.99 22.50 15.60
CA ARG A 29 7.06 22.28 14.46
C ARG A 29 7.50 21.17 13.50
N GLY A 30 8.30 20.21 13.97
CA GLY A 30 8.61 18.98 13.26
C GLY A 30 7.44 18.00 13.23
N ALA A 31 7.56 16.99 12.37
CA ALA A 31 6.67 15.84 12.44
C ALA A 31 7.10 14.96 13.63
N LEU A 32 6.13 14.40 14.34
CA LEU A 32 6.40 13.38 15.37
C LEU A 32 6.38 11.96 14.80
N ALA A 33 5.69 11.78 13.67
CA ALA A 33 5.68 10.57 12.87
C ALA A 33 5.49 10.92 11.39
N VAL A 34 6.06 10.11 10.50
CA VAL A 34 5.84 10.17 9.05
C VAL A 34 5.43 8.80 8.54
N VAL A 35 4.36 8.75 7.75
CA VAL A 35 3.99 7.56 6.99
C VAL A 35 4.73 7.58 5.66
N GLY A 36 5.51 6.54 5.41
CA GLY A 36 6.23 6.34 4.15
C GLY A 36 5.79 5.06 3.47
N HIS A 37 6.23 4.88 2.24
CA HIS A 37 6.12 3.62 1.51
C HIS A 37 7.50 3.13 1.12
N VAL A 38 7.73 1.83 1.26
CA VAL A 38 8.95 1.14 0.86
C VAL A 38 8.81 0.71 -0.60
N GLU A 39 9.76 1.10 -1.44
CA GLU A 39 9.77 0.88 -2.90
C GLU A 39 8.75 1.75 -3.67
N ARG A 40 8.39 1.32 -4.90
CA ARG A 40 7.49 2.04 -5.80
C ARG A 40 6.03 1.76 -5.42
N VAL A 41 5.29 2.80 -5.05
CA VAL A 41 3.83 2.73 -4.92
C VAL A 41 3.20 2.47 -6.29
N TRP A 42 2.37 1.45 -6.39
CA TRP A 42 1.68 1.10 -7.63
C TRP A 42 0.27 1.66 -7.65
N GLY A 43 -0.23 1.93 -8.87
CA GLY A 43 -1.62 2.37 -9.05
C GLY A 43 -2.63 1.37 -8.47
N ALA A 44 -2.24 0.12 -8.21
CA ALA A 44 -3.06 -0.90 -7.56
C ALA A 44 -3.62 -0.49 -6.18
N SER A 45 -3.01 0.45 -5.46
CA SER A 45 -3.61 0.99 -4.23
C SER A 45 -4.73 2.01 -4.45
N PHE A 46 -4.91 2.52 -5.66
CA PHE A 46 -5.84 3.61 -5.96
C PHE A 46 -6.80 3.30 -7.11
N LEU A 47 -6.38 2.45 -8.03
CA LEU A 47 -7.09 2.04 -9.25
C LEU A 47 -7.68 0.65 -9.03
N ALA A 48 -8.87 0.42 -9.57
CA ALA A 48 -9.53 -0.89 -9.49
C ALA A 48 -8.69 -1.96 -10.19
N ALA A 49 -8.66 -3.18 -9.66
CA ALA A 49 -8.18 -4.35 -10.42
C ALA A 49 -9.10 -4.57 -11.64
N GLY A 50 -8.60 -5.17 -12.73
CA GLY A 50 -9.44 -5.47 -13.90
C GLY A 50 -9.98 -4.27 -14.69
N GLN A 51 -9.33 -3.09 -14.64
CA GLN A 51 -9.70 -1.96 -15.51
C GLN A 51 -9.31 -2.17 -16.97
N ASN A 52 -8.31 -3.03 -17.24
CA ASN A 52 -7.86 -3.35 -18.59
C ASN A 52 -7.51 -4.84 -18.72
N PRO A 53 -8.48 -5.76 -18.67
CA PRO A 53 -8.18 -7.15 -18.94
C PRO A 53 -7.84 -7.35 -20.43
N PRO A 54 -7.12 -8.43 -20.77
CA PRO A 54 -6.67 -8.68 -22.15
C PRO A 54 -7.81 -8.78 -23.17
N ASP A 55 -9.03 -9.10 -22.72
CA ASP A 55 -10.23 -9.24 -23.52
C ASP A 55 -11.14 -8.00 -23.52
N GLY A 56 -10.73 -6.91 -22.84
CA GLY A 56 -11.47 -5.66 -22.76
C GLY A 56 -12.76 -5.72 -21.94
N THR A 57 -13.02 -6.80 -21.19
CA THR A 57 -14.21 -6.93 -20.35
C THR A 57 -14.05 -6.18 -19.01
N PRO A 58 -14.76 -5.08 -18.74
CA PRO A 58 -14.58 -4.38 -17.46
C PRO A 58 -14.95 -5.32 -16.29
N THR A 59 -13.95 -5.66 -15.47
CA THR A 59 -14.10 -6.60 -14.34
C THR A 59 -13.92 -5.90 -12.98
N GLY A 60 -13.70 -4.59 -12.98
CA GLY A 60 -13.27 -3.88 -11.77
C GLY A 60 -14.36 -3.56 -10.75
N ASN A 61 -14.20 -4.14 -9.57
CA ASN A 61 -14.79 -3.68 -8.31
C ASN A 61 -14.06 -2.44 -7.79
N GLY A 62 -14.72 -1.27 -7.79
CA GLY A 62 -14.48 -0.12 -6.90
C GLY A 62 -13.09 0.53 -6.85
N LYS A 63 -13.01 1.81 -6.43
CA LYS A 63 -11.73 2.44 -6.07
C LYS A 63 -11.17 1.72 -4.82
N GLN A 64 -9.87 1.42 -4.81
CA GLN A 64 -9.20 0.77 -3.66
C GLN A 64 -8.82 1.76 -2.54
N THR A 65 -9.55 2.88 -2.41
CA THR A 65 -9.23 3.97 -1.46
C THR A 65 -9.70 3.72 -0.03
N ALA A 66 -10.53 2.69 0.19
CA ALA A 66 -11.19 2.42 1.48
C ALA A 66 -10.22 2.32 2.67
N VAL A 67 -9.03 1.74 2.48
CA VAL A 67 -8.02 1.66 3.57
C VAL A 67 -7.46 3.03 3.96
N PHE A 68 -7.26 3.91 2.98
CA PHE A 68 -6.81 5.28 3.23
C PHE A 68 -7.92 6.10 3.90
N GLU A 69 -9.16 5.95 3.44
CA GLU A 69 -10.33 6.59 4.04
C GLU A 69 -10.50 6.16 5.51
N ASN A 70 -10.37 4.86 5.79
CA ASN A 70 -10.44 4.34 7.15
C ASN A 70 -9.31 4.89 8.04
N ALA A 71 -8.07 4.90 7.54
CA ALA A 71 -6.95 5.43 8.30
C ALA A 71 -7.11 6.93 8.60
N ILE A 72 -7.57 7.72 7.63
CA ILE A 72 -7.86 9.14 7.83
C ILE A 72 -8.99 9.32 8.86
N ASP A 73 -10.08 8.55 8.76
CA ASP A 73 -11.19 8.60 9.73
C ASP A 73 -10.71 8.28 11.15
N GLN A 74 -9.91 7.22 11.33
CA GLN A 74 -9.34 6.86 12.64
C GLN A 74 -8.43 7.97 13.19
N LEU A 75 -7.56 8.55 12.36
CA LEU A 75 -6.72 9.67 12.76
C LEU A 75 -7.55 10.89 13.19
N LEU A 76 -8.61 11.23 12.46
CA LEU A 76 -9.51 12.34 12.79
C LEU A 76 -10.32 12.09 14.07
N ARG A 77 -10.62 10.82 14.38
CA ARG A 77 -11.21 10.39 15.66
C ARG A 77 -10.20 10.37 16.82
N GLY A 78 -8.95 10.73 16.56
CA GLY A 78 -7.90 10.84 17.58
C GLY A 78 -7.23 9.51 17.92
N HIS A 79 -7.37 8.46 17.10
CA HIS A 79 -6.59 7.23 17.27
C HIS A 79 -5.09 7.51 17.08
N PRO A 80 -4.20 6.76 17.77
CA PRO A 80 -2.78 6.86 17.51
C PRO A 80 -2.47 6.34 16.11
N ILE A 81 -1.47 6.91 15.44
CA ILE A 81 -1.13 6.60 14.05
C ILE A 81 -0.85 5.12 13.81
N GLY A 82 -0.25 4.43 14.79
CA GLY A 82 -0.06 2.98 14.74
C GLY A 82 -1.37 2.20 14.66
N SER A 83 -2.38 2.59 15.44
CA SER A 83 -3.73 1.99 15.37
C SER A 83 -4.44 2.35 14.07
N ALA A 84 -4.31 3.59 13.61
CA ALA A 84 -4.99 4.05 12.41
C ALA A 84 -4.49 3.35 11.14
N LEU A 85 -3.22 2.93 11.09
CA LEU A 85 -2.67 2.18 9.96
C LEU A 85 -2.85 0.67 10.04
N ASP A 86 -3.44 0.12 11.11
CA ASP A 86 -3.61 -1.33 11.22
C ASP A 86 -4.50 -1.93 10.11
N CYS A 87 -5.41 -1.12 9.55
CA CYS A 87 -6.22 -1.51 8.39
C CYS A 87 -5.38 -1.88 7.15
N PHE A 88 -4.17 -1.34 7.01
CA PHE A 88 -3.24 -1.73 5.94
C PHE A 88 -2.69 -3.15 6.17
N ASN A 89 -2.39 -3.53 7.41
CA ASN A 89 -1.95 -4.89 7.75
C ASN A 89 -3.05 -5.90 7.44
N MET A 90 -4.30 -5.57 7.78
CA MET A 90 -5.45 -6.43 7.46
C MET A 90 -5.62 -6.61 5.95
N ARG A 91 -5.46 -5.53 5.16
CA ARG A 91 -5.51 -5.59 3.70
C ARG A 91 -4.39 -6.46 3.14
N TYR A 92 -3.16 -6.28 3.62
CA TYR A 92 -2.04 -7.13 3.24
C TYR A 92 -2.31 -8.61 3.54
N ALA A 93 -2.81 -8.94 4.73
CA ALA A 93 -3.14 -10.32 5.10
C ALA A 93 -4.23 -10.93 4.19
N ALA A 94 -5.26 -10.15 3.85
CA ALA A 94 -6.31 -10.57 2.93
C ALA A 94 -5.75 -10.86 1.53
N LEU A 95 -4.98 -9.92 0.96
CA LEU A 95 -4.35 -10.08 -0.35
C LEU A 95 -3.34 -11.23 -0.38
N SER A 96 -2.58 -11.44 0.69
CA SER A 96 -1.65 -12.57 0.80
C SER A 96 -2.37 -13.91 0.80
N THR A 97 -3.53 -13.98 1.46
CA THR A 97 -4.38 -15.18 1.47
C THR A 97 -4.94 -15.46 0.07
N GLU A 98 -5.51 -14.45 -0.57
CA GLU A 98 -6.05 -14.55 -1.93
C GLU A 98 -4.95 -14.94 -2.93
N LEU A 99 -3.77 -14.32 -2.84
CA LEU A 99 -2.61 -14.61 -3.69
C LEU A 99 -2.17 -16.06 -3.55
N THR A 100 -2.11 -16.56 -2.32
CA THR A 100 -1.72 -17.93 -2.03
C THR A 100 -2.73 -18.92 -2.62
N ASN A 101 -4.03 -18.67 -2.45
CA ASN A 101 -5.08 -19.50 -3.01
C ASN A 101 -5.01 -19.54 -4.54
N LEU A 102 -4.93 -18.38 -5.18
CA LEU A 102 -4.85 -18.27 -6.63
C LEU A 102 -3.60 -18.97 -7.18
N TYR A 103 -2.46 -18.83 -6.50
CA TYR A 103 -1.22 -19.52 -6.87
C TYR A 103 -1.38 -21.06 -6.84
N HIS A 104 -2.08 -21.59 -5.85
CA HIS A 104 -2.38 -23.03 -5.76
C HIS A 104 -3.38 -23.51 -6.82
N GLU A 105 -4.40 -22.71 -7.14
CA GLU A 105 -5.43 -23.06 -8.13
C GLU A 105 -4.89 -23.08 -9.57
N ILE A 106 -4.02 -22.14 -9.92
CA ILE A 106 -3.48 -22.00 -11.28
C ILE A 106 -2.55 -23.15 -11.67
N GLY A 107 -1.80 -23.72 -10.71
CA GLY A 107 -0.80 -24.75 -10.98
C GLY A 107 0.30 -24.31 -11.95
N ASN A 108 0.86 -25.25 -12.72
CA ASN A 108 2.05 -25.00 -13.54
C ASN A 108 1.77 -24.44 -14.95
N ASN A 109 0.52 -24.44 -15.40
CA ASN A 109 0.14 -24.04 -16.77
C ASN A 109 -1.00 -23.00 -16.76
N PRO A 110 -0.74 -21.77 -16.30
CA PRO A 110 -1.73 -20.69 -16.35
C PRO A 110 -2.21 -20.39 -17.76
N THR A 111 -3.50 -20.12 -17.90
CA THR A 111 -4.00 -19.34 -19.04
C THR A 111 -3.46 -17.91 -18.99
N THR A 112 -3.47 -17.21 -20.12
CA THR A 112 -3.07 -15.79 -20.17
C THR A 112 -3.82 -14.96 -19.13
N ARG A 113 -5.15 -15.14 -19.02
CA ARG A 113 -5.98 -14.43 -18.04
C ARG A 113 -5.52 -14.66 -16.60
N GLN A 114 -5.29 -15.92 -16.23
CA GLN A 114 -4.80 -16.29 -14.90
C GLN A 114 -3.41 -15.72 -14.59
N ALA A 115 -2.52 -15.64 -15.59
CA ALA A 115 -1.21 -15.02 -15.41
C ALA A 115 -1.32 -13.51 -15.14
N TYR A 116 -2.25 -12.81 -15.80
CA TYR A 116 -2.53 -11.40 -15.52
C TYR A 116 -3.14 -11.21 -14.13
N GLU A 117 -4.12 -12.03 -13.77
CA GLU A 117 -4.76 -11.99 -12.45
C GLU A 117 -3.74 -12.23 -11.33
N LEU A 118 -2.86 -13.22 -11.49
CA LEU A 118 -1.77 -13.49 -10.56
C LEU A 118 -0.80 -12.30 -10.46
N ALA A 119 -0.47 -11.66 -11.59
CA ALA A 119 0.40 -10.48 -11.59
C ALA A 119 -0.27 -9.27 -10.92
N GLU A 120 -1.56 -9.03 -11.15
CA GLU A 120 -2.34 -7.97 -10.51
C GLU A 120 -2.41 -8.17 -8.99
N LEU A 121 -2.72 -9.40 -8.56
CA LEU A 121 -2.85 -9.73 -7.15
C LEU A 121 -1.49 -9.71 -6.42
N TRP A 122 -0.43 -10.20 -7.07
CA TRP A 122 0.93 -10.04 -6.56
C TRP A 122 1.32 -8.57 -6.44
N THR A 123 0.96 -7.76 -7.44
CA THR A 123 1.19 -6.32 -7.46
C THR A 123 0.49 -5.66 -6.27
N ALA A 124 -0.81 -5.91 -6.09
CA ALA A 124 -1.59 -5.37 -4.98
C ALA A 124 -1.04 -5.81 -3.61
N ASN A 125 -0.63 -7.07 -3.46
CA ASN A 125 -0.10 -7.60 -2.22
C ASN A 125 1.20 -6.90 -1.78
N ASN A 126 2.17 -6.75 -2.69
CA ASN A 126 3.43 -6.08 -2.38
C ASN A 126 3.24 -4.58 -2.11
N ASP A 127 2.30 -3.95 -2.82
CA ASP A 127 1.97 -2.55 -2.62
C ASP A 127 1.30 -2.30 -1.25
N ALA A 128 0.43 -3.20 -0.79
CA ALA A 128 -0.21 -3.11 0.54
C ALA A 128 0.77 -3.27 1.71
N GLN A 129 1.83 -4.06 1.54
CA GLN A 129 2.84 -4.31 2.58
C GLN A 129 3.75 -3.09 2.84
N GLY A 130 3.94 -2.22 1.85
CA GLY A 130 5.02 -1.25 1.85
C GLY A 130 4.86 -0.06 2.81
N TYR A 131 3.72 0.11 3.46
CA TYR A 131 3.48 1.27 4.33
C TYR A 131 4.18 1.14 5.69
N ILE A 132 4.97 2.15 6.06
CA ILE A 132 5.75 2.18 7.30
C ILE A 132 5.52 3.47 8.09
N ILE A 133 5.71 3.39 9.40
CA ILE A 133 5.75 4.56 10.29
C ILE A 133 7.21 4.82 10.67
N LEU A 134 7.67 6.05 10.47
CA LEU A 134 8.94 6.56 10.99
C LEU A 134 8.65 7.56 12.12
N GLY A 135 9.15 7.31 13.32
CA GLY A 135 8.87 8.14 14.50
C GLY A 135 8.07 7.39 15.57
N ASP A 136 7.22 8.11 16.31
CA ASP A 136 6.44 7.54 17.41
C ASP A 136 5.04 7.06 16.95
N PRO A 137 4.72 5.75 17.01
CA PRO A 137 3.41 5.22 16.60
C PRO A 137 2.26 5.61 17.54
N ALA A 138 2.54 6.15 18.73
CA ALA A 138 1.52 6.60 19.68
C ALA A 138 1.00 8.03 19.40
N VAL A 139 1.61 8.74 18.44
CA VAL A 139 1.22 10.10 18.07
C VAL A 139 -0.22 10.14 17.56
N ARG A 140 -0.96 11.17 17.96
CA ARG A 140 -2.35 11.43 17.58
C ARG A 140 -2.47 12.76 16.86
N LEU A 141 -3.44 12.89 15.96
CA LEU A 141 -3.81 14.22 15.46
C LEU A 141 -4.54 14.98 16.57
N TYR A 142 -4.00 16.15 16.93
CA TYR A 142 -4.68 17.06 17.82
C TYR A 142 -5.75 17.82 17.01
N SER A 143 -6.95 17.25 16.93
CA SER A 143 -8.13 17.94 16.45
C SER A 143 -8.70 18.77 17.61
N LYS A 144 -8.72 20.09 17.45
CA LYS A 144 -9.52 20.95 18.33
C LYS A 144 -10.98 20.56 18.03
N PRO A 145 -11.82 20.21 19.02
CA PRO A 145 -13.19 19.83 18.73
C PRO A 145 -13.86 20.93 17.92
N LEU A 146 -14.44 20.55 16.77
CA LEU A 146 -15.32 21.45 16.03
C LEU A 146 -16.43 21.82 17.02
N ILE A 147 -16.51 23.12 17.31
CA ILE A 147 -17.48 23.72 18.23
C ILE A 147 -18.87 23.14 17.85
N GLN A 148 -19.51 22.46 18.80
CA GLN A 148 -20.92 22.04 18.70
C GLN A 148 -21.83 23.25 18.90
#